data_AF-A0A936NRG6-F1
#
_entry.id   AF-A0A936NRG6-F1
#
_cell.length_a   1.000
_cell.length_b   1.000
_cell.length_c   1.000
_cell.angle_alpha   90.00
_cell.angle_beta   90.00
_cell.angle_gamma   90.00
#
_symmetry.space_group_name_H-M   'P 1'
#
loop_
_entity.id
_entity.type
_entity.pdbx_description
1 polymer ?
#
loop_
_entity_poly.entity_id
_entity_poly.type
_entity_poly.pdbx_seq_one_letter_code
_entity_poly.pdbx_strand_id
1 'polypeptide(L)'
;MLMIAPAIATRGQQPQQGQPGQLQIPVTPPYESPKAEPRVITPSAAPGAAPSDATILFDGSNLSGWRSVRFGGDARWEVRDGYMQVKPGTGDIASKFEFGDCQLHIEWSTPSVVKGQGQGRGNSGIFLMEQYEVQVLDSYNNKTYFHGQAGSIYKQYAPLVNASRKPGEWQTYDIIFSAPEFDEIGKPTKRARITVIHNGILIQNNVEIHGNTWNDRAPLYTAHGPKGALKLQDHGDLVRYRNIWVRSL
;
A
#
# COMPACT_ATOMS: atom_id res chain seq x y z
N MET A 1 -33.95 78.21 36.47
CA MET A 1 -35.34 77.89 36.05
C MET A 1 -35.22 76.88 34.92
N LEU A 2 -35.39 75.60 35.25
CA LEU A 2 -35.16 74.46 34.36
C LEU A 2 -36.41 74.28 33.49
N MET A 3 -36.32 74.47 32.17
CA MET A 3 -37.40 74.14 31.25
C MET A 3 -37.25 72.69 30.77
N ILE A 4 -38.30 71.90 30.99
CA ILE A 4 -38.45 70.52 30.53
C ILE A 4 -39.15 70.57 29.17
N ALA A 5 -38.54 69.97 28.14
CA ALA A 5 -39.17 69.70 26.84
C ALA A 5 -39.48 68.19 26.71
N PRO A 6 -40.59 67.79 26.05
CA PRO A 6 -41.06 66.42 26.03
C PRO A 6 -40.30 65.56 25.02
N ALA A 7 -40.08 64.30 25.37
CA ALA A 7 -39.42 63.31 24.52
C ALA A 7 -40.33 62.87 23.36
N ILE A 8 -39.83 62.99 22.13
CA ILE A 8 -40.42 62.37 20.94
C ILE A 8 -39.86 60.95 20.84
N ALA A 9 -40.73 59.95 21.02
CA ALA A 9 -40.38 58.55 20.81
C ALA A 9 -40.21 58.27 19.30
N THR A 10 -38.97 58.06 18.86
CA THR A 10 -38.67 57.53 17.52
C THR A 10 -39.03 56.05 17.49
N ARG A 11 -39.94 55.68 16.56
CA ARG A 11 -40.25 54.29 16.22
C ARG A 11 -38.95 53.60 15.78
N GLY A 12 -38.47 52.66 16.59
CA GLY A 12 -37.36 51.79 16.20
C GLY A 12 -37.71 51.03 14.93
N GLN A 13 -36.84 51.10 13.92
CA GLN A 13 -36.86 50.16 12.81
C GLN A 13 -36.62 48.76 13.38
N GLN A 14 -37.56 47.84 13.12
CA GLN A 14 -37.31 46.42 13.36
C GLN A 14 -36.08 45.99 12.57
N PRO A 15 -35.16 45.22 13.16
CA PRO A 15 -34.07 44.63 12.39
C PRO A 15 -34.68 43.72 11.33
N GLN A 16 -34.39 44.01 10.06
CA GLN A 16 -34.63 43.06 8.97
C GLN A 16 -33.87 41.79 9.31
N GLN A 17 -34.61 40.70 9.53
CA GLN A 17 -34.03 39.37 9.61
C GLN A 17 -33.35 39.10 8.25
N GLY A 18 -32.02 39.17 8.22
CA GLY A 18 -31.22 38.74 7.09
C GLY A 18 -31.57 37.29 6.79
N GLN A 19 -31.86 37.00 5.52
CA GLN A 19 -32.06 35.62 5.08
C GLN A 19 -30.83 34.79 5.49
N PRO A 20 -31.01 33.58 6.06
CA PRO A 20 -29.89 32.73 6.44
C PRO A 20 -29.01 32.48 5.21
N GLY A 21 -27.72 32.77 5.38
CA GLY A 21 -26.74 32.82 4.31
C GLY A 21 -26.75 31.56 3.45
N GLN A 22 -27.09 31.73 2.17
CA GLN A 22 -26.63 30.81 1.15
C GLN A 22 -25.11 30.87 1.16
N LEU A 23 -24.48 29.80 1.66
CA LEU A 23 -23.09 29.51 1.38
C LEU A 23 -22.89 29.65 -0.13
N GLN A 24 -22.17 30.69 -0.56
CA GLN A 24 -21.73 30.79 -1.94
C GLN A 24 -20.76 29.63 -2.17
N ILE A 25 -21.27 28.52 -2.70
CA ILE A 25 -20.44 27.41 -3.15
C ILE A 25 -19.56 27.99 -4.27
N PRO A 26 -18.22 27.93 -4.15
CA PRO A 26 -17.34 28.37 -5.22
C PRO A 26 -17.79 27.69 -6.51
N VAL A 27 -18.06 28.48 -7.55
CA VAL A 27 -18.41 27.94 -8.87
C VAL A 27 -17.23 27.08 -9.30
N THR A 28 -17.42 25.77 -9.26
CA THR A 28 -16.38 24.84 -9.70
C THR A 28 -16.26 25.02 -11.21
N PRO A 29 -15.05 25.19 -11.77
CA PRO A 29 -14.89 25.20 -13.21
C PRO A 29 -15.54 23.93 -13.78
N PRO A 30 -16.18 24.01 -14.97
CA PRO A 30 -16.84 22.86 -15.55
C PRO A 30 -15.85 21.70 -15.65
N TYR A 31 -16.32 20.51 -15.30
CA TYR A 31 -15.53 19.29 -15.43
C TYR A 31 -15.04 19.15 -16.88
N GLU A 32 -13.72 19.20 -17.08
CA GLU A 32 -13.14 19.02 -18.40
C GLU A 32 -13.32 17.56 -18.82
N SER A 33 -14.00 17.34 -19.95
CA SER A 33 -14.19 15.98 -20.47
C SER A 33 -12.84 15.35 -20.83
N PRO A 34 -12.63 14.05 -20.58
CA PRO A 34 -11.41 13.36 -21.00
C PRO A 34 -11.13 13.57 -22.49
N LYS A 35 -9.86 13.87 -22.81
CA LYS A 35 -9.40 14.10 -24.19
C LYS A 35 -9.05 12.81 -24.95
N ALA A 36 -9.03 11.68 -24.25
CA ALA A 36 -8.67 10.38 -24.79
C ALA A 36 -9.65 9.31 -24.31
N GLU A 37 -9.93 8.35 -25.18
CA GLU A 37 -10.70 7.17 -24.82
C GLU A 37 -9.91 6.28 -23.83
N PRO A 38 -10.57 5.65 -22.85
CA PRO A 38 -9.94 4.67 -21.98
C PRO A 38 -9.37 3.49 -22.78
N ARG A 39 -8.19 3.02 -22.40
CA ARG A 39 -7.59 1.81 -22.99
C ARG A 39 -8.46 0.59 -22.71
N VAL A 40 -8.66 -0.27 -23.71
CA VAL A 40 -9.34 -1.56 -23.55
C VAL A 40 -8.35 -2.60 -23.04
N ILE A 41 -8.61 -3.15 -21.86
CA ILE A 41 -7.84 -4.24 -21.24
C ILE A 41 -8.72 -5.48 -21.16
N THR A 42 -8.19 -6.65 -21.54
CA THR A 42 -8.92 -7.90 -21.35
C THR A 42 -8.80 -8.31 -19.88
N PRO A 43 -9.93 -8.43 -19.14
CA PRO A 43 -9.89 -8.87 -17.75
C PRO A 43 -9.44 -10.33 -17.66
N SER A 44 -8.98 -10.72 -16.48
CA SER A 44 -8.61 -12.11 -16.22
C SER A 44 -9.85 -13.01 -16.13
N ALA A 45 -9.66 -14.30 -16.43
CA ALA A 45 -10.75 -15.28 -16.43
C ALA A 45 -11.27 -15.63 -15.02
N ALA A 46 -10.49 -15.33 -13.97
CA ALA A 46 -10.83 -15.61 -12.59
C ALA A 46 -10.31 -14.49 -11.67
N PRO A 47 -10.99 -14.20 -10.54
CA PRO A 47 -10.49 -13.24 -9.56
C PRO A 47 -9.05 -13.56 -9.12
N GLY A 48 -8.19 -12.54 -9.09
CA GLY A 48 -6.78 -12.66 -8.72
C GLY A 48 -5.85 -13.14 -9.86
N ALA A 49 -6.37 -13.63 -10.98
CA ALA A 49 -5.54 -13.91 -12.15
C ALA A 49 -5.14 -12.60 -12.87
N ALA A 50 -4.04 -12.65 -13.61
CA ALA A 50 -3.46 -11.49 -14.29
C ALA A 50 -4.32 -11.02 -15.49
N PRO A 51 -4.60 -9.71 -15.63
CA PRO A 51 -5.18 -9.14 -16.85
C PRO A 51 -4.17 -9.12 -17.99
N SER A 52 -4.63 -8.84 -19.22
CA SER A 52 -3.80 -8.91 -20.43
C SER A 52 -2.63 -7.91 -20.48
N ASP A 53 -2.68 -6.83 -19.70
CA ASP A 53 -1.62 -5.80 -19.64
C ASP A 53 -0.65 -5.99 -18.47
N ALA A 54 -0.81 -7.04 -17.66
CA ALA A 54 0.04 -7.28 -16.50
C ALA A 54 1.35 -7.97 -16.89
N THR A 55 2.43 -7.51 -16.26
CA THR A 55 3.70 -8.21 -16.22
C THR A 55 3.62 -9.32 -15.18
N ILE A 56 3.80 -10.56 -15.61
CA ILE A 56 3.89 -11.71 -14.70
C ILE A 56 5.28 -11.74 -14.08
N LEU A 57 5.37 -11.56 -12.76
CA LEU A 57 6.62 -11.66 -12.01
C LEU A 57 6.90 -13.09 -11.58
N PHE A 58 5.87 -13.89 -11.36
CA PHE A 58 6.02 -15.31 -11.06
C PHE A 58 4.75 -16.11 -11.41
N ASP A 59 4.93 -17.10 -12.29
CA ASP A 59 3.90 -17.99 -12.83
C ASP A 59 3.93 -19.41 -12.21
N GLY A 60 4.84 -19.66 -11.27
CA GLY A 60 5.05 -20.98 -10.67
C GLY A 60 6.20 -21.78 -11.25
N SER A 61 6.83 -21.32 -12.34
CA SER A 61 7.81 -22.14 -13.07
C SER A 61 9.26 -21.96 -12.59
N ASN A 62 9.72 -20.71 -12.40
CA ASN A 62 11.12 -20.43 -12.07
C ASN A 62 11.32 -19.00 -11.52
N LEU A 63 12.54 -18.68 -11.10
CA LEU A 63 12.93 -17.36 -10.55
C LEU A 63 13.67 -16.46 -11.55
N SER A 64 13.57 -16.69 -12.86
CA SER A 64 14.34 -15.92 -13.85
C SER A 64 14.05 -14.41 -13.81
N GLY A 65 12.83 -14.02 -13.42
CA GLY A 65 12.42 -12.62 -13.20
C GLY A 65 12.95 -11.99 -11.90
N TRP A 66 13.72 -12.73 -11.10
CA TRP A 66 14.18 -12.33 -9.77
C TRP A 66 15.70 -12.39 -9.65
N ARG A 67 16.25 -11.52 -8.81
CA ARG A 67 17.67 -11.48 -8.45
C ARG A 67 17.87 -11.59 -6.95
N SER A 68 19.01 -12.11 -6.52
CA SER A 68 19.42 -12.02 -5.12
C SER A 68 19.78 -10.57 -4.77
N VAL A 69 19.21 -10.03 -3.70
CA VAL A 69 19.62 -8.73 -3.15
C VAL A 69 20.97 -8.86 -2.44
N ARG A 70 21.18 -9.95 -1.71
CA ARG A 70 22.38 -10.17 -0.90
C ARG A 70 23.62 -10.50 -1.71
N PHE A 71 23.49 -11.36 -2.72
CA PHE A 71 24.63 -11.91 -3.45
C PHE A 71 24.77 -11.36 -4.88
N GLY A 72 23.80 -10.59 -5.35
CA GLY A 72 23.65 -10.31 -6.78
C GLY A 72 23.36 -11.57 -7.59
N GLY A 73 23.18 -11.41 -8.90
CA GLY A 73 22.85 -12.53 -9.79
C GLY A 73 21.51 -13.19 -9.46
N ASP A 74 21.40 -14.49 -9.73
CA ASP A 74 20.12 -15.21 -9.64
C ASP A 74 19.62 -15.38 -8.19
N ALA A 75 18.29 -15.29 -8.03
CA ALA A 75 17.61 -15.58 -6.78
C ALA A 75 17.80 -17.05 -6.38
N ARG A 76 17.99 -17.29 -5.08
CA ARG A 76 18.36 -18.62 -4.54
C ARG A 76 17.28 -19.28 -3.69
N TRP A 77 16.08 -18.70 -3.71
CA TRP A 77 14.90 -19.28 -3.09
C TRP A 77 14.50 -20.58 -3.81
N GLU A 78 13.69 -21.40 -3.15
CA GLU A 78 13.26 -22.68 -3.72
C GLU A 78 11.99 -22.50 -4.54
N VAL A 79 11.88 -23.22 -5.67
CA VAL A 79 10.62 -23.30 -6.44
C VAL A 79 10.16 -24.75 -6.44
N ARG A 80 8.91 -24.97 -6.05
CA ARG A 80 8.27 -26.28 -6.09
C ARG A 80 6.75 -26.14 -6.06
N ASP A 81 6.05 -27.09 -6.65
CA ASP A 81 4.58 -27.16 -6.64
C ASP A 81 3.87 -25.84 -7.04
N GLY A 82 4.46 -25.08 -7.97
CA GLY A 82 3.91 -23.82 -8.45
C GLY A 82 4.08 -22.62 -7.50
N TYR A 83 4.83 -22.75 -6.39
CA TYR A 83 5.20 -21.64 -5.52
C TYR A 83 6.71 -21.48 -5.40
N MET A 84 7.14 -20.25 -5.10
CA MET A 84 8.47 -19.99 -4.55
C MET A 84 8.40 -20.01 -3.03
N GLN A 85 9.46 -20.43 -2.36
CA GLN A 85 9.58 -20.43 -0.91
C GLN A 85 10.89 -19.76 -0.49
N VAL A 86 10.81 -18.92 0.54
CA VAL A 86 11.98 -18.38 1.23
C VAL A 86 12.94 -19.53 1.56
N LYS A 87 14.22 -19.35 1.20
CA LYS A 87 15.31 -20.21 1.64
C LYS A 87 16.14 -19.45 2.67
N PRO A 88 15.91 -19.67 3.98
CA PRO A 88 16.54 -18.90 5.04
C PRO A 88 18.06 -18.77 4.89
N GLY A 89 18.56 -17.55 5.08
CA GLY A 89 19.98 -17.23 5.00
C GLY A 89 20.48 -16.93 3.58
N THR A 90 19.61 -17.08 2.57
CA THR A 90 19.94 -16.66 1.19
C THR A 90 19.64 -15.18 0.93
N GLY A 91 18.92 -14.53 1.84
CA GLY A 91 18.60 -13.11 1.80
C GLY A 91 17.41 -12.79 0.90
N ASP A 92 17.04 -11.52 0.90
CA ASP A 92 15.94 -10.97 0.11
C ASP A 92 16.15 -11.22 -1.39
N ILE A 93 15.03 -11.28 -2.12
CA ILE A 93 15.00 -11.30 -3.57
C ILE A 93 14.27 -10.06 -4.08
N ALA A 94 14.68 -9.56 -5.24
CA ALA A 94 14.04 -8.42 -5.90
C ALA A 94 13.71 -8.77 -7.35
N SER A 95 12.62 -8.24 -7.87
CA SER A 95 12.30 -8.35 -9.29
C SER A 95 13.40 -7.68 -10.15
N LYS A 96 13.65 -8.23 -11.33
CA LYS A 96 14.50 -7.59 -12.35
C LYS A 96 13.76 -6.45 -13.07
N PHE A 97 12.43 -6.48 -13.07
CA PHE A 97 11.58 -5.41 -13.55
C PHE A 97 11.37 -4.35 -12.46
N GLU A 98 11.25 -3.09 -12.87
CA GLU A 98 11.02 -1.95 -11.99
C GLU A 98 9.70 -1.24 -12.33
N PHE A 99 9.01 -0.76 -11.30
CA PHE A 99 7.68 -0.16 -11.40
C PHE A 99 7.60 1.11 -10.54
N GLY A 100 6.77 2.06 -10.96
CA GLY A 100 6.36 3.23 -10.18
C GLY A 100 4.92 3.04 -9.71
N ASP A 101 4.02 3.91 -10.15
CA ASP A 101 2.57 3.75 -9.97
C ASP A 101 2.11 2.38 -10.54
N CYS A 102 1.47 1.57 -9.71
CA CYS A 102 1.12 0.21 -10.08
C CYS A 102 -0.06 -0.38 -9.31
N GLN A 103 -0.66 -1.40 -9.93
CA GLN A 103 -1.51 -2.38 -9.26
C GLN A 103 -0.75 -3.71 -9.22
N LEU A 104 -0.63 -4.28 -8.02
CA LEU A 104 0.06 -5.54 -7.72
C LEU A 104 -0.93 -6.55 -7.16
N HIS A 105 -0.87 -7.78 -7.65
CA HIS A 105 -1.44 -8.95 -6.98
C HIS A 105 -0.33 -9.89 -6.57
N ILE A 106 -0.47 -10.46 -5.37
CA ILE A 106 0.47 -11.43 -4.83
C ILE A 106 -0.24 -12.34 -3.84
N GLU A 107 -0.06 -13.66 -4.02
CA GLU A 107 -0.48 -14.64 -3.04
C GLU A 107 0.69 -15.08 -2.17
N TRP A 108 0.45 -15.20 -0.87
CA TRP A 108 1.46 -15.62 0.09
C TRP A 108 0.89 -16.62 1.10
N SER A 109 1.76 -17.42 1.71
CA SER A 109 1.36 -18.37 2.74
C SER A 109 2.46 -18.55 3.78
N THR A 110 2.09 -18.41 5.04
CA THR A 110 2.99 -18.68 6.17
C THR A 110 3.19 -20.20 6.34
N PRO A 111 4.24 -20.63 7.05
CA PRO A 111 4.48 -22.05 7.28
C PRO A 111 3.29 -22.73 7.96
N SER A 112 2.91 -23.94 7.52
CA SER A 112 1.84 -24.73 8.16
C SER A 112 2.21 -25.19 9.57
N VAL A 113 3.50 -25.43 9.81
CA VAL A 113 4.04 -25.71 11.15
C VAL A 113 4.34 -24.39 11.85
N VAL A 114 3.52 -24.04 12.82
CA VAL A 114 3.68 -22.83 13.63
C VAL A 114 4.93 -22.94 14.51
N LYS A 115 5.83 -21.96 14.39
CA LYS A 115 6.99 -21.76 15.26
C LYS A 115 7.13 -20.28 15.62
N GLY A 116 7.58 -20.00 16.84
CA GLY A 116 7.77 -18.64 17.33
C GLY A 116 6.47 -17.91 17.66
N GLN A 117 6.59 -16.61 17.92
CA GLN A 117 5.49 -15.71 18.30
C GLN A 117 5.82 -14.27 17.92
N GLY A 118 4.80 -13.40 17.87
CA GLY A 118 4.98 -12.01 17.49
C GLY A 118 5.61 -11.90 16.10
N GLN A 119 6.67 -11.10 15.97
CA GLN A 119 7.43 -10.91 14.74
C GLN A 119 8.32 -12.10 14.35
N GLY A 120 8.47 -13.11 15.21
CA GLY A 120 9.29 -14.30 14.93
C GLY A 120 8.47 -15.49 14.43
N ARG A 121 7.28 -15.25 13.87
CA ARG A 121 6.34 -16.30 13.43
C ARG A 121 5.86 -16.01 12.01
N GLY A 122 6.46 -16.68 11.04
CA GLY A 122 6.05 -16.56 9.63
C GLY A 122 6.26 -15.17 9.05
N ASN A 123 7.35 -14.50 9.42
CA ASN A 123 7.65 -13.13 9.02
C ASN A 123 8.32 -13.07 7.64
N SER A 124 7.88 -12.13 6.83
CA SER A 124 8.50 -11.67 5.60
C SER A 124 7.91 -10.28 5.28
N GLY A 125 8.12 -9.74 4.10
CA GLY A 125 7.62 -8.43 3.72
C GLY A 125 7.62 -8.25 2.23
N ILE A 126 6.67 -7.44 1.75
CA ILE A 126 6.55 -7.05 0.35
C ILE A 126 6.90 -5.57 0.26
N PHE A 127 8.06 -5.26 -0.29
CA PHE A 127 8.60 -3.91 -0.37
C PHE A 127 8.38 -3.34 -1.77
N LEU A 128 7.52 -2.33 -1.86
CA LEU A 128 7.30 -1.57 -3.08
C LEU A 128 8.49 -0.64 -3.31
N MET A 129 9.03 -0.66 -4.54
CA MET A 129 10.25 0.05 -4.93
C MET A 129 11.45 -0.25 -4.01
N GLU A 130 11.49 -1.42 -3.38
CA GLU A 130 12.45 -1.84 -2.35
C GLU A 130 12.41 -1.05 -1.03
N GLN A 131 11.56 -0.03 -0.91
CA GLN A 131 11.54 0.93 0.21
C GLN A 131 10.35 0.80 1.17
N TYR A 132 9.17 0.42 0.67
CA TYR A 132 7.91 0.57 1.40
C TYR A 132 7.27 -0.78 1.68
N GLU A 133 7.38 -1.26 2.91
CA GLU A 133 6.94 -2.58 3.31
C GLU A 133 5.44 -2.64 3.61
N VAL A 134 4.74 -3.50 2.86
CA VAL A 134 3.48 -4.13 3.30
C VAL A 134 3.85 -5.41 4.02
N GLN A 135 3.50 -5.48 5.30
CA GLN A 135 3.96 -6.55 6.17
C GLN A 135 3.35 -7.91 5.83
N VAL A 136 4.17 -8.96 5.84
CA VAL A 136 3.74 -10.36 5.75
C VAL A 136 4.07 -11.06 7.06
N LEU A 137 3.05 -11.53 7.75
CA LEU A 137 3.23 -12.17 9.04
C LEU A 137 2.12 -13.20 9.27
N ASP A 138 2.42 -14.28 9.98
CA ASP A 138 1.35 -15.11 10.53
C ASP A 138 0.67 -14.35 11.68
N SER A 139 -0.41 -13.65 11.36
CA SER A 139 -1.22 -12.90 12.33
C SER A 139 -2.49 -13.66 12.74
N TYR A 140 -2.61 -14.95 12.43
CA TYR A 140 -3.72 -15.78 12.87
C TYR A 140 -3.48 -16.28 14.30
N ASN A 141 -4.25 -15.73 15.25
CA ASN A 141 -4.08 -15.98 16.69
C ASN A 141 -2.62 -15.78 17.16
N ASN A 142 -1.97 -14.72 16.67
CA ASN A 142 -0.61 -14.35 17.03
C ASN A 142 -0.57 -12.86 17.39
N LYS A 143 -0.36 -12.55 18.67
CA LYS A 143 -0.29 -11.16 19.13
C LYS A 143 1.07 -10.55 18.80
N THR A 144 1.05 -9.34 18.26
CA THR A 144 2.23 -8.49 18.04
C THR A 144 1.82 -7.02 18.18
N TYR A 145 2.73 -6.08 17.98
CA TYR A 145 2.37 -4.66 17.95
C TYR A 145 1.58 -4.34 16.66
N PHE A 146 0.54 -3.51 16.77
CA PHE A 146 -0.51 -3.40 15.74
C PHE A 146 0.00 -2.89 14.38
N HIS A 147 0.93 -1.93 14.37
CA HIS A 147 1.54 -1.41 13.14
C HIS A 147 2.67 -2.31 12.59
N GLY A 148 2.83 -3.53 13.08
CA GLY A 148 3.73 -4.55 12.52
C GLY A 148 3.06 -5.91 12.28
N GLN A 149 1.74 -6.00 12.36
CA GLN A 149 1.03 -7.23 11.98
C GLN A 149 0.80 -7.30 10.46
N ALA A 150 0.35 -8.44 9.94
CA ALA A 150 0.11 -8.64 8.51
C ALA A 150 -0.75 -7.52 7.90
N GLY A 151 -0.23 -6.91 6.84
CA GLY A 151 -0.91 -5.88 6.07
C GLY A 151 -0.77 -4.47 6.64
N SER A 152 0.03 -4.30 7.69
CA SER A 152 0.50 -2.99 8.09
C SER A 152 1.38 -2.37 7.00
N ILE A 153 1.35 -1.04 6.91
CA ILE A 153 2.50 -0.31 6.38
C ILE A 153 3.49 -0.25 7.53
N TYR A 154 4.56 -1.02 7.42
CA TYR A 154 5.35 -1.45 8.59
C TYR A 154 5.82 -0.26 9.44
N LYS A 155 5.47 -0.29 10.74
CA LYS A 155 5.68 0.74 11.75
C LYS A 155 5.10 2.13 11.45
N GLN A 156 4.20 2.25 10.49
CA GLN A 156 3.50 3.49 10.16
C GLN A 156 1.99 3.36 10.41
N TYR A 157 1.35 2.35 9.81
CA TYR A 157 -0.10 2.15 9.92
C TYR A 157 -0.44 0.71 10.28
N ALA A 158 -1.24 0.52 11.33
CA ALA A 158 -1.91 -0.76 11.55
C ALA A 158 -2.94 -1.00 10.43
N PRO A 159 -3.19 -2.26 10.00
CA PRO A 159 -4.32 -2.54 9.12
C PRO A 159 -5.64 -2.25 9.84
N LEU A 160 -6.66 -1.83 9.09
CA LEU A 160 -8.00 -1.53 9.62
C LEU A 160 -8.62 -2.73 10.34
N VAL A 161 -8.36 -3.93 9.83
CA VAL A 161 -8.79 -5.21 10.41
C VAL A 161 -7.74 -6.29 10.15
N ASN A 162 -7.70 -7.32 11.01
CA ASN A 162 -6.90 -8.52 10.74
C ASN A 162 -7.73 -9.51 9.92
N ALA A 163 -7.35 -9.69 8.66
CA ALA A 163 -8.02 -10.56 7.70
C ALA A 163 -7.27 -11.89 7.46
N SER A 164 -6.39 -12.30 8.38
CA SER A 164 -5.50 -13.46 8.17
C SER A 164 -6.23 -14.80 8.26
N ARG A 165 -5.94 -15.66 7.28
CA ARG A 165 -6.25 -17.10 7.28
C ARG A 165 -5.28 -17.90 8.16
N LYS A 166 -5.58 -19.18 8.36
CA LYS A 166 -4.76 -20.08 9.18
C LYS A 166 -3.37 -20.32 8.57
N PRO A 167 -2.37 -20.71 9.38
CA PRO A 167 -1.05 -21.06 8.87
C PRO A 167 -1.11 -22.16 7.80
N GLY A 168 -0.35 -22.00 6.72
CA GLY A 168 -0.36 -22.91 5.58
C GLY A 168 -1.45 -22.66 4.54
N GLU A 169 -2.50 -21.89 4.85
CA GLU A 169 -3.48 -21.43 3.87
C GLU A 169 -2.91 -20.27 3.04
N TRP A 170 -3.39 -20.13 1.80
CA TRP A 170 -3.01 -19.02 0.93
C TRP A 170 -3.78 -17.77 1.28
N GLN A 171 -3.08 -16.65 1.28
CA GLN A 171 -3.55 -15.31 1.54
C GLN A 171 -3.37 -14.51 0.25
N THR A 172 -4.26 -13.56 -0.04
CA THR A 172 -4.11 -12.66 -1.20
C THR A 172 -3.88 -11.24 -0.73
N TYR A 173 -2.93 -10.54 -1.36
CA TYR A 173 -2.89 -9.08 -1.36
C TYR A 173 -3.13 -8.55 -2.76
N ASP A 174 -4.11 -7.65 -2.86
CA ASP A 174 -4.30 -6.75 -4.00
C ASP A 174 -3.91 -5.34 -3.53
N ILE A 175 -2.88 -4.78 -4.15
CA ILE A 175 -2.24 -3.53 -3.73
C ILE A 175 -2.35 -2.53 -4.89
N ILE A 176 -2.79 -1.32 -4.57
CA ILE A 176 -2.72 -0.16 -5.46
C ILE A 176 -1.73 0.81 -4.84
N PHE A 177 -0.69 1.15 -5.59
CA PHE A 177 0.41 1.97 -5.13
C PHE A 177 0.62 3.15 -6.06
N SER A 178 0.74 4.35 -5.48
CA SER A 178 1.22 5.55 -6.16
C SER A 178 2.60 5.88 -5.62
N ALA A 179 3.58 5.92 -6.51
CA ALA A 179 4.97 6.25 -6.20
C ALA A 179 5.11 7.70 -5.72
N PRO A 180 6.11 7.98 -4.86
CA PRO A 180 6.45 9.34 -4.50
C PRO A 180 7.15 10.04 -5.68
N GLU A 181 7.12 11.36 -5.67
CA GLU A 181 7.90 12.22 -6.56
C GLU A 181 8.79 13.12 -5.73
N PHE A 182 9.98 13.42 -6.25
CA PHE A 182 10.98 14.25 -5.59
C PHE A 182 11.36 15.43 -6.48
N ASP A 183 11.66 16.57 -5.85
CA ASP A 183 12.31 17.67 -6.56
C ASP A 183 13.81 17.41 -6.76
N GLU A 184 14.49 18.34 -7.44
CA GLU A 184 15.92 18.25 -7.77
C GLU A 184 16.83 18.15 -6.54
N ILE A 185 16.37 18.61 -5.36
CA ILE A 185 17.12 18.54 -4.11
C ILE A 185 16.73 17.33 -3.24
N GLY A 186 15.88 16.44 -3.77
CA GLY A 186 15.48 15.19 -3.13
C GLY A 186 14.36 15.33 -2.09
N LYS A 187 13.68 16.48 -2.03
CA LYS A 187 12.52 16.67 -1.15
C LYS A 187 11.27 16.08 -1.81
N PRO A 188 10.42 15.33 -1.09
CA PRO A 188 9.19 14.79 -1.65
C PRO A 188 8.23 15.93 -2.03
N THR A 189 7.88 16.01 -3.31
CA THR A 189 6.83 16.89 -3.85
C THR A 189 5.46 16.21 -3.81
N LYS A 190 5.47 14.87 -3.96
CA LYS A 190 4.31 13.99 -3.77
C LYS A 190 4.73 12.82 -2.91
N ARG A 191 3.94 12.52 -1.88
CA ARG A 191 4.16 11.35 -1.03
C ARG A 191 3.52 10.12 -1.64
N ALA A 192 4.16 8.99 -1.43
CA ALA A 192 3.65 7.71 -1.87
C ALA A 192 2.32 7.42 -1.18
N ARG A 193 1.38 6.79 -1.88
CA ARG A 193 0.09 6.39 -1.31
C ARG A 193 -0.19 4.94 -1.62
N ILE A 194 -0.91 4.26 -0.72
CA ILE A 194 -1.17 2.84 -0.86
C ILE A 194 -2.55 2.44 -0.35
N THR A 195 -3.20 1.59 -1.14
CA THR A 195 -4.40 0.84 -0.77
C THR A 195 -4.03 -0.63 -0.77
N VAL A 196 -4.46 -1.36 0.26
CA VAL A 196 -4.21 -2.80 0.41
C VAL A 196 -5.52 -3.50 0.73
N ILE A 197 -5.84 -4.52 -0.07
CA ILE A 197 -6.95 -5.44 0.13
C ILE A 197 -6.36 -6.81 0.47
N HIS A 198 -6.76 -7.38 1.60
CA HIS A 198 -6.30 -8.68 2.08
C HIS A 198 -7.45 -9.68 2.08
N ASN A 199 -7.36 -10.73 1.27
CA ASN A 199 -8.43 -11.74 1.10
C ASN A 199 -9.78 -11.11 0.73
N GLY A 200 -9.77 -10.06 -0.10
CA GLY A 200 -10.97 -9.31 -0.48
C GLY A 200 -11.46 -8.27 0.55
N ILE A 201 -10.77 -8.11 1.68
CA ILE A 201 -11.12 -7.14 2.73
C ILE A 201 -10.17 -5.94 2.66
N LEU A 202 -10.72 -4.72 2.56
CA LEU A 202 -9.95 -3.48 2.58
C LEU A 202 -9.27 -3.29 3.96
N ILE A 203 -7.94 -3.23 3.98
CA ILE A 203 -7.16 -3.11 5.22
C ILE A 203 -6.28 -1.86 5.27
N GLN A 204 -5.97 -1.24 4.13
CA GLN A 204 -5.38 0.09 4.04
C GLN A 204 -6.15 0.85 2.96
N ASN A 205 -6.69 2.02 3.30
CA ASN A 205 -7.49 2.80 2.36
C ASN A 205 -6.77 4.08 1.95
N ASN A 206 -6.05 4.03 0.83
CA ASN A 206 -5.33 5.14 0.23
C ASN A 206 -4.51 5.93 1.28
N VAL A 207 -3.76 5.23 2.14
CA VAL A 207 -2.98 5.87 3.20
C VAL A 207 -1.71 6.48 2.60
N GLU A 208 -1.27 7.61 3.17
CA GLU A 208 -0.03 8.27 2.77
C GLU A 208 1.16 7.62 3.48
N ILE A 209 2.19 7.21 2.77
CA ILE A 209 3.40 6.67 3.38
C ILE A 209 4.31 7.84 3.80
N HIS A 210 4.88 7.76 5.00
CA HIS A 210 5.67 8.87 5.57
C HIS A 210 7.16 8.84 5.20
N GLY A 211 7.61 7.78 4.54
CA GLY A 211 9.00 7.54 4.13
C GLY A 211 9.31 6.04 4.09
N ASN A 212 10.58 5.70 3.96
CA ASN A 212 11.06 4.32 3.95
C ASN A 212 10.65 3.61 5.25
N THR A 213 10.33 2.32 5.17
CA THR A 213 9.96 1.51 6.34
C THR A 213 11.21 0.91 6.98
N TRP A 214 11.43 1.22 8.26
CA TRP A 214 12.58 0.73 9.02
C TRP A 214 12.17 0.15 10.36
N ASN A 215 12.94 -0.82 10.85
CA ASN A 215 12.71 -1.38 12.17
C ASN A 215 13.37 -0.55 13.30
N ASP A 216 14.40 0.24 12.99
CA ASP A 216 15.34 0.82 13.96
C ASP A 216 15.22 2.35 14.09
N ARG A 217 14.47 3.00 13.20
CA ARG A 217 14.38 4.47 13.15
C ARG A 217 13.04 4.96 12.59
N ALA A 218 12.76 6.25 12.76
CA ALA A 218 11.56 6.89 12.22
C ALA A 218 11.58 6.94 10.69
N PRO A 219 10.42 6.86 10.01
CA PRO A 219 10.36 6.90 8.55
C PRO A 219 10.90 8.23 8.02
N LEU A 220 11.70 8.14 6.96
CA LEU A 220 12.23 9.28 6.23
C LEU A 220 12.29 8.92 4.76
N TYR A 221 11.93 9.88 3.91
CA TYR A 221 12.12 9.75 2.47
C TYR A 221 13.59 9.85 2.11
N THR A 222 14.10 8.83 1.44
CA THR A 222 15.36 8.91 0.67
C THR A 222 14.99 9.00 -0.80
N ALA A 223 15.41 10.07 -1.48
CA ALA A 223 15.11 10.26 -2.89
C ALA A 223 15.63 9.07 -3.73
N HIS A 224 14.79 8.61 -4.65
CA HIS A 224 15.10 7.52 -5.58
C HIS A 224 14.46 7.80 -6.94
N GLY A 225 14.80 7.00 -7.94
CA GLY A 225 14.21 7.10 -9.28
C GLY A 225 12.69 6.86 -9.30
N PRO A 226 12.01 7.20 -10.40
CA PRO A 226 10.55 7.08 -10.52
C PRO A 226 10.05 5.62 -10.54
N LYS A 227 10.96 4.66 -10.69
CA LYS A 227 10.69 3.22 -10.68
C LYS A 227 11.67 2.50 -9.76
N GLY A 228 11.25 1.39 -9.18
CA GLY A 228 12.08 0.49 -8.41
C GLY A 228 11.53 -0.94 -8.41
N ALA A 229 12.33 -1.89 -7.96
CA ALA A 229 11.93 -3.30 -7.95
C ALA A 229 10.91 -3.61 -6.84
N LEU A 230 10.17 -4.70 -7.03
CA LEU A 230 9.44 -5.37 -5.95
C LEU A 230 10.43 -6.26 -5.19
N LYS A 231 10.58 -6.06 -3.88
CA LYS A 231 11.45 -6.90 -3.04
C LYS A 231 10.63 -7.75 -2.07
N LEU A 232 11.00 -9.02 -1.93
CA LEU A 232 10.45 -9.96 -0.96
C LEU A 232 11.52 -10.30 0.08
N GLN A 233 11.14 -10.25 1.35
CA GLN A 233 12.07 -10.35 2.48
C GLN A 233 12.38 -11.80 2.87
N ASP A 234 13.64 -12.10 3.14
CA ASP A 234 14.04 -13.29 3.92
C ASP A 234 14.23 -12.87 5.39
N HIS A 235 13.22 -13.17 6.22
CA HIS A 235 13.31 -13.00 7.68
C HIS A 235 13.57 -14.33 8.41
N GLY A 236 14.05 -15.34 7.70
CA GLY A 236 14.36 -16.67 8.25
C GLY A 236 13.18 -17.63 8.38
N ASP A 237 11.95 -17.19 8.07
CA ASP A 237 10.75 -18.02 8.06
C ASP A 237 10.44 -18.58 6.66
N LEU A 238 9.87 -19.80 6.59
CA LEU A 238 9.58 -20.51 5.35
C LEU A 238 8.30 -20.02 4.63
N VAL A 239 8.16 -18.70 4.48
CA VAL A 239 7.03 -18.08 3.76
C VAL A 239 7.07 -18.48 2.28
N ARG A 240 5.90 -18.71 1.70
CA ARG A 240 5.73 -19.10 0.30
C ARG A 240 4.98 -18.02 -0.47
N TYR A 241 5.27 -17.89 -1.76
CA TYR A 241 4.61 -16.96 -2.67
C TYR A 241 4.24 -17.62 -3.99
N ARG A 242 3.12 -17.18 -4.59
CA ARG A 242 2.69 -17.58 -5.94
C ARG A 242 1.84 -16.49 -6.58
N ASN A 243 1.52 -16.66 -7.86
CA ASN A 243 0.61 -15.79 -8.61
C ASN A 243 0.95 -14.30 -8.41
N ILE A 244 2.13 -13.90 -8.90
CA ILE A 244 2.63 -12.54 -8.71
C ILE A 244 2.59 -11.82 -10.05
N TRP A 245 1.81 -10.75 -10.12
CA TRP A 245 1.74 -9.92 -11.32
C TRP A 245 1.57 -8.45 -10.98
N VAL A 246 2.08 -7.58 -11.85
CA VAL A 246 2.02 -6.13 -11.70
C VAL A 246 1.57 -5.50 -13.01
N ARG A 247 0.68 -4.52 -12.94
CA ARG A 247 0.36 -3.63 -14.06
C ARG A 247 0.65 -2.19 -13.70
N SER A 248 1.28 -1.45 -14.61
CA SER A 248 1.52 -0.02 -14.44
C SER A 248 0.22 0.77 -14.56
N LEU A 249 0.09 1.81 -13.73
CA LEU A 249 -1.04 2.74 -13.74
C LEU A 249 -0.71 4.02 -14.49
#